data_AF-A0A7Y9GHA2-F1
#
_entry.id   AF-A0A7Y9GHA2-F1
#
_cell.length_a   1.000
_cell.length_b   1.000
_cell.length_c   1.000
_cell.angle_alpha   90.00
_cell.angle_beta   90.00
_cell.angle_gamma   90.00
#
_symmetry.space_group_name_H-M   'P 1'
#
loop_
_entity.id
_entity.type
_entity.pdbx_description
1 polymer ?
#
loop_
_entity_poly.entity_id
_entity_poly.type
_entity_poly.pdbx_seq_one_letter_code
_entity_poly.pdbx_strand_id
1 'polypeptide(L)'
;MPTSADVRRALPSTGVWTAAALLLLASPAWADGGHGGHGAVPDGGRATTAIRVVALLATAVVAGAALLRPRTGPPSRRLTVLVSVVAAVAAVGYLVAVDRVLVALALAAVALATPRALQHPRRSVASGAVLAAALATLTVGGSLTVVRDRVTPGVPLLREVDLAGERLPILVTPQRPGWNLVHTGDRPVSVGTSRDPASATARLPGAPGTWRQVWLPTGRSRISLGSGGRTTFLPVDTGRGPATSPQLGADGPECASAALGTLVSGGRTAVPCPAGRLDTADAAALRATVAFLAGRGVRSVHLVGDGSPRSRAAELVVREASTRAGMKLAAAGANRPVILVSGWSGGEAALRQMARGSLRGQGAYLAPWLLSAPLLAIPAAQMLPLRFSPRDPEPLRYAAELRARFPDETPSSAGYRAWRGGRGEAGPPRLYSASLVTFMPSRAPARHPHTGTSWLPGGTITVATGPLT
;
A
#
# COMPACT_ATOMS: atom_id res chain seq x y z
N MET A 1 -5.10 -17.88 -80.13
CA MET A 1 -6.07 -18.49 -79.20
C MET A 1 -5.32 -19.41 -78.24
N PRO A 2 -5.10 -19.02 -76.98
CA PRO A 2 -4.61 -19.92 -75.93
C PRO A 2 -5.79 -20.52 -75.14
N THR A 3 -5.66 -21.79 -74.79
CA THR A 3 -6.66 -22.61 -74.12
C THR A 3 -6.75 -22.33 -72.62
N SER A 4 -7.98 -22.36 -72.11
CA SER A 4 -8.44 -21.98 -70.78
C SER A 4 -8.23 -23.07 -69.71
N ALA A 5 -6.97 -23.43 -69.40
CA ALA A 5 -6.70 -24.50 -68.42
C ALA A 5 -5.74 -24.18 -67.26
N ASP A 6 -5.02 -23.05 -67.22
CA ASP A 6 -3.97 -22.84 -66.20
C ASP A 6 -4.08 -21.54 -65.37
N VAL A 7 -5.25 -21.27 -64.77
CA VAL A 7 -5.43 -20.13 -63.82
C VAL A 7 -6.01 -20.58 -62.46
N ARG A 8 -5.67 -21.78 -61.97
CA ARG A 8 -6.18 -22.26 -60.65
C ARG A 8 -5.12 -22.81 -59.70
N ARG A 9 -3.88 -22.32 -59.73
CA ARG A 9 -2.91 -22.57 -58.66
C ARG A 9 -2.02 -21.36 -58.36
N ALA A 10 -2.62 -20.31 -57.81
CA ALA A 10 -1.87 -19.35 -56.99
C ALA A 10 -2.83 -18.73 -55.97
N LEU A 11 -2.42 -18.75 -54.69
CA LEU A 11 -3.08 -18.27 -53.46
C LEU A 11 -3.89 -19.35 -52.73
N PRO A 12 -3.42 -19.79 -51.55
CA PRO A 12 -3.49 -18.93 -50.37
C PRO A 12 -2.21 -19.02 -49.50
N SER A 13 -1.17 -18.23 -49.82
CA SER A 13 -0.02 -18.06 -48.90
C SER A 13 -0.20 -16.82 -48.01
N THR A 14 -0.82 -15.75 -48.51
CA THR A 14 -0.91 -14.47 -47.80
C THR A 14 -1.75 -14.49 -46.53
N GLY A 15 -2.82 -15.31 -46.48
CA GLY A 15 -3.69 -15.45 -45.31
C GLY A 15 -3.06 -16.21 -44.13
N VAL A 16 -2.20 -17.19 -44.42
CA VAL A 16 -1.48 -17.97 -43.39
C VAL A 16 -0.39 -17.10 -42.76
N TRP A 17 0.30 -16.28 -43.55
CA TRP A 17 1.32 -15.36 -43.06
C TRP A 17 0.77 -14.18 -42.26
N THR A 18 -0.43 -13.69 -42.57
CA THR A 18 -1.09 -12.66 -41.74
C THR A 18 -1.60 -13.21 -40.40
N ALA A 19 -2.12 -14.45 -40.38
CA ALA A 19 -2.50 -15.12 -39.13
C ALA A 19 -1.29 -15.46 -38.26
N ALA A 20 -0.17 -15.89 -38.86
CA ALA A 20 1.08 -16.14 -38.15
C ALA A 20 1.71 -14.83 -37.62
N ALA A 21 1.64 -13.73 -38.37
CA ALA A 21 2.13 -12.41 -37.92
C ALA A 21 1.31 -11.86 -36.73
N LEU A 22 -0.01 -12.07 -36.72
CA LEU A 22 -0.88 -11.72 -35.58
C LEU A 22 -0.61 -12.57 -34.33
N LEU A 23 -0.26 -13.85 -34.50
CA LEU A 23 0.13 -14.75 -33.42
C LEU A 23 1.51 -14.41 -32.82
N LEU A 24 2.46 -13.97 -33.66
CA LEU A 24 3.81 -13.58 -33.22
C LEU A 24 3.86 -12.21 -32.50
N LEU A 25 2.96 -11.28 -32.84
CA LEU A 25 2.88 -9.97 -32.19
C LEU A 25 2.17 -10.00 -30.82
N ALA A 26 1.49 -11.09 -30.46
CA ALA A 26 0.78 -11.23 -29.19
C ALA A 26 1.66 -11.71 -28.01
N SER A 27 2.90 -12.14 -28.28
CA SER A 27 3.69 -12.94 -27.33
C SER A 27 4.47 -12.18 -26.23
N PRO A 28 4.93 -10.92 -26.38
CA PRO A 28 5.72 -10.29 -25.30
C PRO A 28 4.96 -9.31 -24.38
N ALA A 29 3.65 -9.10 -24.55
CA ALA A 29 2.93 -8.01 -23.85
C ALA A 29 2.17 -8.42 -22.56
N TRP A 30 2.25 -9.66 -22.09
CA TRP A 30 1.28 -10.18 -21.10
C TRP A 30 1.91 -10.95 -19.92
N ALA A 31 2.97 -10.38 -19.36
CA ALA A 31 3.51 -10.80 -18.06
C ALA A 31 3.40 -9.66 -17.04
N ASP A 32 2.19 -9.14 -16.80
CA ASP A 32 1.90 -8.32 -15.63
C ASP A 32 0.43 -8.50 -15.23
N GLY A 33 0.20 -9.25 -14.15
CA GLY A 33 -1.12 -9.46 -13.56
C GLY A 33 -1.35 -8.45 -12.44
N GLY A 34 -2.36 -7.58 -12.58
CA GLY A 34 -2.71 -6.59 -11.56
C GLY A 34 -4.13 -6.05 -11.62
N HIS A 35 -4.95 -6.53 -10.68
CA HIS A 35 -6.04 -5.88 -9.94
C HIS A 35 -7.42 -5.62 -10.58
N GLY A 36 -8.39 -6.41 -10.10
CA GLY A 36 -9.78 -5.99 -9.86
C GLY A 36 -10.23 -6.69 -8.57
N GLY A 37 -10.45 -5.92 -7.50
CA GLY A 37 -10.81 -6.47 -6.20
C GLY A 37 -12.25 -6.99 -6.21
N HIS A 38 -12.43 -8.29 -5.98
CA HIS A 38 -13.46 -8.93 -5.16
C HIS A 38 -13.00 -10.39 -4.97
N GLY A 39 -12.76 -10.82 -3.72
CA GLY A 39 -12.54 -12.22 -3.33
C GLY A 39 -11.50 -13.01 -4.13
N ALA A 40 -10.21 -12.86 -3.82
CA ALA A 40 -9.15 -13.68 -4.42
C ALA A 40 -9.22 -15.13 -3.91
N VAL A 41 -9.77 -16.03 -4.73
CA VAL A 41 -9.43 -17.46 -4.70
C VAL A 41 -7.95 -17.56 -5.15
N PRO A 42 -7.05 -18.23 -4.39
CA PRO A 42 -5.59 -18.08 -4.58
C PRO A 42 -4.98 -18.57 -5.90
N ASP A 43 -5.72 -19.27 -6.77
CA ASP A 43 -5.17 -19.95 -7.95
C ASP A 43 -5.72 -19.46 -9.32
N GLY A 44 -6.57 -18.42 -9.33
CA GLY A 44 -7.33 -18.02 -10.52
C GLY A 44 -6.55 -17.31 -11.64
N GLY A 45 -5.33 -16.82 -11.39
CA GLY A 45 -4.63 -15.91 -12.32
C GLY A 45 -4.26 -16.55 -13.67
N ARG A 46 -3.73 -17.79 -13.65
CA ARG A 46 -3.30 -18.48 -14.88
C ARG A 46 -4.49 -19.00 -15.69
N ALA A 47 -5.50 -19.56 -15.02
CA ALA A 47 -6.72 -20.05 -15.66
C ALA A 47 -7.50 -18.91 -16.36
N THR A 48 -7.67 -17.78 -15.67
CA THR A 48 -8.38 -16.61 -16.24
C THR A 48 -7.64 -16.03 -17.43
N THR A 49 -6.30 -15.99 -17.37
CA THR A 49 -5.45 -15.55 -18.49
C THR A 49 -5.59 -16.49 -19.69
N ALA A 50 -5.55 -17.80 -19.48
CA ALA A 50 -5.74 -18.78 -20.55
C ALA A 50 -7.13 -18.65 -21.21
N ILE A 51 -8.19 -18.47 -20.42
CA ILE A 51 -9.56 -18.27 -20.92
C ILE A 51 -9.63 -16.99 -21.79
N ARG A 52 -8.99 -15.90 -21.36
CA ARG A 52 -8.91 -14.65 -22.13
C ARG A 52 -8.23 -14.83 -23.48
N VAL A 53 -7.10 -15.54 -23.52
CA VAL A 53 -6.36 -15.82 -24.77
C VAL A 53 -7.23 -16.64 -25.73
N VAL A 54 -7.87 -17.71 -25.23
CA VAL A 54 -8.76 -18.55 -26.04
C VAL A 54 -9.93 -17.74 -26.59
N ALA A 55 -10.53 -16.86 -25.78
CA ALA A 55 -11.62 -15.99 -26.22
C ALA A 55 -11.21 -15.03 -27.34
N LEU A 56 -10.01 -14.42 -27.24
CA LEU A 56 -9.49 -13.49 -28.26
C LEU A 56 -9.19 -14.22 -29.58
N LEU A 57 -8.56 -15.38 -29.53
CA LEU A 57 -8.29 -16.20 -30.72
C LEU A 57 -9.60 -16.65 -31.39
N ALA A 58 -10.57 -17.11 -30.60
CA ALA A 58 -11.89 -17.49 -31.11
C ALA A 58 -12.60 -16.30 -31.76
N THR A 59 -12.54 -15.11 -31.15
CA THR A 59 -13.08 -13.87 -31.71
C THR A 59 -12.46 -13.52 -33.05
N ALA A 60 -11.13 -13.60 -33.17
CA ALA A 60 -10.40 -13.29 -34.39
C ALA A 60 -10.82 -14.21 -35.55
N VAL A 61 -10.98 -15.51 -35.28
CA VAL A 61 -11.43 -16.49 -36.27
C VAL A 61 -12.86 -16.20 -36.75
N VAL A 62 -13.79 -15.91 -35.82
CA VAL A 62 -15.19 -15.61 -36.16
C VAL A 62 -15.28 -14.30 -36.95
N ALA A 63 -14.56 -13.26 -36.53
CA ALA A 63 -14.51 -11.97 -37.24
C ALA A 63 -13.92 -12.13 -38.65
N GLY A 64 -12.81 -12.85 -38.78
CA GLY A 64 -12.15 -13.10 -40.07
C GLY A 64 -13.05 -13.86 -41.04
N ALA A 65 -13.70 -14.94 -40.59
CA ALA A 65 -14.65 -15.70 -41.40
C ALA A 65 -15.82 -14.82 -41.89
N ALA A 66 -16.32 -13.93 -41.04
CA ALA A 66 -17.42 -13.04 -41.35
C ALA A 66 -17.03 -11.91 -42.32
N LEU A 67 -15.82 -11.35 -42.18
CA LEU A 67 -15.29 -10.28 -43.05
C LEU A 67 -14.88 -10.80 -44.44
N LEU A 68 -14.36 -12.03 -44.53
CA LEU A 68 -13.96 -12.64 -45.81
C LEU A 68 -15.14 -13.16 -46.63
N ARG A 69 -16.33 -13.27 -46.02
CA ARG A 69 -17.53 -13.83 -46.63
C ARG A 69 -17.92 -13.28 -48.01
N PRO A 70 -17.78 -11.97 -48.31
CA PRO A 70 -18.09 -11.43 -49.64
C PRO A 70 -17.16 -11.95 -50.75
N ARG A 71 -15.96 -12.40 -50.39
CA ARG A 71 -14.94 -12.87 -51.34
C ARG A 71 -14.92 -14.39 -51.55
N THR A 72 -15.44 -15.15 -50.60
CA THR A 72 -15.31 -16.62 -50.57
C THR A 72 -16.54 -17.39 -51.07
N GLY A 73 -17.64 -16.70 -51.39
CA GLY A 73 -18.88 -17.37 -51.82
C GLY A 73 -19.61 -18.11 -50.68
N PRO A 74 -20.74 -18.78 -50.96
CA PRO A 74 -21.59 -19.41 -49.95
C PRO A 74 -20.82 -20.38 -49.05
N PRO A 75 -21.01 -20.32 -47.72
CA PRO A 75 -20.21 -21.11 -46.80
C PRO A 75 -20.61 -22.58 -46.93
N SER A 76 -19.63 -23.47 -46.88
CA SER A 76 -19.92 -24.90 -46.77
C SER A 76 -20.56 -25.20 -45.40
N ARG A 77 -21.34 -26.28 -45.33
CA ARG A 77 -21.95 -26.75 -44.06
C ARG A 77 -20.87 -26.98 -42.99
N ARG A 78 -19.71 -27.52 -43.38
CA ARG A 78 -18.57 -27.75 -42.49
C ARG A 78 -18.00 -26.46 -41.89
N LEU A 79 -17.82 -25.42 -42.72
CA LEU A 79 -17.36 -24.11 -42.25
C LEU A 79 -18.36 -23.47 -41.28
N THR A 80 -19.65 -23.58 -41.57
CA THR A 80 -20.72 -23.02 -40.71
C THR A 80 -20.73 -23.70 -39.33
N VAL A 81 -20.57 -25.03 -39.28
CA VAL A 81 -20.46 -25.78 -38.02
C VAL A 81 -19.21 -25.36 -37.25
N LEU A 82 -18.05 -25.25 -37.92
CA LEU A 82 -16.81 -24.83 -37.29
C LEU A 82 -16.94 -23.43 -36.67
N VAL A 83 -17.42 -22.43 -37.43
CA VAL A 83 -17.60 -21.06 -36.93
C VAL A 83 -18.61 -21.01 -35.78
N SER A 84 -19.62 -21.88 -35.77
CA SER A 84 -20.59 -21.97 -34.66
C SER A 84 -19.95 -22.46 -33.37
N VAL A 85 -19.10 -23.49 -33.43
CA VAL A 85 -18.36 -23.99 -32.27
C VAL A 85 -17.42 -22.91 -31.73
N VAL A 86 -16.66 -22.26 -32.60
CA VAL A 86 -15.72 -21.19 -32.21
C VAL A 86 -16.47 -19.98 -31.63
N ALA A 87 -17.62 -19.62 -32.18
CA ALA A 87 -18.47 -18.55 -31.65
C ALA A 87 -18.99 -18.85 -30.23
N ALA A 88 -19.35 -20.11 -29.93
CA ALA A 88 -19.76 -20.51 -28.59
C ALA A 88 -18.62 -20.39 -27.58
N VAL A 89 -17.40 -20.78 -27.96
CA VAL A 89 -16.20 -20.62 -27.12
C VAL A 89 -15.92 -19.14 -26.84
N ALA A 90 -15.99 -18.28 -27.86
CA ALA A 90 -15.83 -16.83 -27.68
C ALA A 90 -16.89 -16.25 -26.73
N ALA A 91 -18.16 -16.67 -26.87
CA ALA A 91 -19.26 -16.21 -26.04
C ALA A 91 -19.07 -16.56 -24.55
N VAL A 92 -18.71 -17.81 -24.24
CA VAL A 92 -18.37 -18.22 -22.87
C VAL A 92 -17.16 -17.42 -22.36
N GLY A 93 -16.15 -17.25 -23.21
CA GLY A 93 -14.97 -16.44 -22.90
C GLY A 93 -15.31 -15.01 -22.50
N TYR A 94 -16.22 -14.32 -23.20
CA TYR A 94 -16.64 -12.97 -22.85
C TYR A 94 -17.34 -12.88 -21.50
N LEU A 95 -18.21 -13.85 -21.17
CA LEU A 95 -18.92 -13.88 -19.89
C LEU A 95 -17.99 -14.04 -18.69
N VAL A 96 -16.85 -14.71 -18.88
CA VAL A 96 -15.83 -14.90 -17.85
C VAL A 96 -14.82 -13.75 -17.81
N ALA A 97 -14.45 -13.22 -18.97
CA ALA A 97 -13.32 -12.30 -19.11
C ALA A 97 -13.66 -10.81 -18.96
N VAL A 98 -14.91 -10.42 -19.25
CA VAL A 98 -15.33 -9.01 -19.35
C VAL A 98 -16.13 -8.60 -18.11
N ASP A 99 -15.59 -7.66 -17.33
CA ASP A 99 -16.16 -7.25 -16.04
C ASP A 99 -17.55 -6.58 -16.16
N ARG A 100 -17.85 -5.97 -17.32
CA ARG A 100 -19.16 -5.32 -17.56
C ARG A 100 -20.13 -6.31 -18.19
N VAL A 101 -21.04 -6.85 -17.35
CA VAL A 101 -22.06 -7.84 -17.73
C VAL A 101 -22.81 -7.49 -19.02
N LEU A 102 -23.25 -6.23 -19.19
CA LEU A 102 -23.98 -5.81 -20.39
C LEU A 102 -23.12 -5.87 -21.67
N VAL A 103 -21.83 -5.52 -21.57
CA VAL A 103 -20.89 -5.60 -22.70
C VAL A 103 -20.58 -7.06 -23.03
N ALA A 104 -20.38 -7.89 -22.00
CA ALA A 104 -20.15 -9.32 -22.16
C ALA A 104 -21.32 -10.01 -22.88
N LEU A 105 -22.55 -9.72 -22.46
CA LEU A 105 -23.77 -10.27 -23.08
C LEU A 105 -23.93 -9.80 -24.54
N ALA A 106 -23.68 -8.52 -24.83
CA ALA A 106 -23.78 -7.99 -26.18
C ALA A 106 -22.76 -8.66 -27.13
N LEU A 107 -21.50 -8.83 -26.70
CA LEU A 107 -20.46 -9.48 -27.50
C LEU A 107 -20.75 -10.98 -27.71
N ALA A 108 -21.23 -11.66 -26.66
CA ALA A 108 -21.67 -13.06 -26.76
C ALA A 108 -22.81 -13.22 -27.78
N ALA A 109 -23.80 -12.33 -27.75
CA ALA A 109 -24.93 -12.35 -28.69
C ALA A 109 -24.46 -12.13 -30.14
N VAL A 110 -23.56 -11.17 -30.38
CA VAL A 110 -22.99 -10.92 -31.72
C VAL A 110 -22.17 -12.11 -32.22
N ALA A 111 -21.34 -12.72 -31.38
CA ALA A 111 -20.58 -13.92 -31.72
C ALA A 111 -21.53 -15.07 -32.14
N LEU A 112 -22.54 -15.37 -31.32
CA LEU A 112 -23.52 -16.45 -31.57
C LEU A 112 -24.44 -16.17 -32.78
N ALA A 113 -24.69 -14.91 -33.11
CA ALA A 113 -25.47 -14.53 -34.29
C ALA A 113 -24.66 -14.63 -35.60
N THR A 114 -23.33 -14.59 -35.52
CA THR A 114 -22.44 -14.55 -36.71
C THR A 114 -22.61 -15.75 -37.65
N PRO A 115 -22.70 -17.02 -37.19
CA PRO A 115 -22.92 -18.15 -38.08
C PRO A 115 -24.19 -18.05 -38.93
N ARG A 116 -25.28 -17.49 -38.37
CA ARG A 116 -26.51 -17.21 -39.12
C ARG A 116 -26.31 -16.04 -40.09
N ALA A 117 -25.57 -15.01 -39.67
CA ALA A 117 -25.25 -13.86 -40.51
C ALA A 117 -24.39 -14.24 -41.73
N LEU A 118 -23.59 -15.32 -41.68
CA LEU A 118 -22.81 -15.81 -42.82
C LEU A 118 -23.67 -16.16 -44.05
N GLN A 119 -24.97 -16.40 -43.89
CA GLN A 119 -25.87 -16.63 -45.02
C GLN A 119 -26.10 -15.35 -45.85
N HIS A 120 -25.90 -14.17 -45.25
CA HIS A 120 -26.12 -12.88 -45.88
C HIS A 120 -24.85 -12.01 -45.86
N PRO A 121 -24.25 -11.69 -47.02
CA PRO A 121 -22.93 -11.05 -47.07
C PRO A 121 -22.87 -9.71 -46.32
N ARG A 122 -23.93 -8.89 -46.40
CA ARG A 122 -23.99 -7.59 -45.70
C ARG A 122 -24.03 -7.73 -44.18
N ARG A 123 -24.83 -8.66 -43.66
CA ARG A 123 -24.96 -8.90 -42.21
C ARG A 123 -23.68 -9.52 -41.64
N SER A 124 -23.04 -10.40 -42.41
CA SER A 124 -21.74 -11.01 -42.09
C SER A 124 -20.63 -9.97 -41.92
N VAL A 125 -20.54 -8.99 -42.83
CA VAL A 125 -19.54 -7.92 -42.72
C VAL A 125 -19.81 -7.04 -41.50
N ALA A 126 -21.07 -6.71 -41.21
CA ALA A 126 -21.43 -5.93 -40.03
C ALA A 126 -21.06 -6.64 -38.72
N SER A 127 -21.40 -7.94 -38.57
CA SER A 127 -21.03 -8.71 -37.38
C SER A 127 -19.51 -8.89 -37.27
N GLY A 128 -18.83 -9.13 -38.38
CA GLY A 128 -17.37 -9.22 -38.44
C GLY A 128 -16.68 -7.91 -38.04
N ALA A 129 -17.20 -6.76 -38.49
CA ALA A 129 -16.67 -5.45 -38.14
C ALA A 129 -16.85 -5.13 -36.64
N VAL A 130 -18.01 -5.46 -36.06
CA VAL A 130 -18.25 -5.29 -34.61
C VAL A 130 -17.29 -6.15 -33.79
N LEU A 131 -17.11 -7.42 -34.16
CA LEU A 131 -16.18 -8.31 -33.45
C LEU A 131 -14.71 -7.90 -33.65
N ALA A 132 -14.33 -7.43 -34.83
CA ALA A 132 -12.98 -6.91 -35.09
C ALA A 132 -12.71 -5.62 -34.31
N ALA A 133 -13.68 -4.71 -34.22
CA ALA A 133 -13.59 -3.51 -33.39
C ALA A 133 -13.49 -3.86 -31.90
N ALA A 134 -14.31 -4.81 -31.43
CA ALA A 134 -14.23 -5.32 -30.07
C ALA A 134 -12.86 -5.95 -29.77
N LEU A 135 -12.35 -6.78 -30.68
CA LEU A 135 -11.02 -7.37 -30.58
C LEU A 135 -9.94 -6.29 -30.51
N ALA A 136 -9.99 -5.28 -31.39
CA ALA A 136 -9.07 -4.15 -31.36
C ALA A 136 -9.16 -3.37 -30.03
N THR A 137 -10.36 -3.11 -29.52
CA THR A 137 -10.51 -2.46 -28.20
C THR A 137 -10.02 -3.31 -27.05
N LEU A 138 -10.14 -4.63 -27.11
CA LEU A 138 -9.67 -5.55 -26.06
C LEU A 138 -8.15 -5.74 -26.12
N THR A 139 -7.54 -5.76 -27.32
CA THR A 139 -6.09 -5.90 -27.49
C THR A 139 -5.36 -4.56 -27.28
N VAL A 140 -5.88 -3.46 -27.83
CA VAL A 140 -5.35 -2.11 -27.61
C VAL A 140 -5.66 -1.63 -26.19
N GLY A 141 -6.83 -1.98 -25.65
CA GLY A 141 -7.20 -1.69 -24.26
C GLY A 141 -6.34 -2.45 -23.24
N GLY A 142 -5.77 -3.59 -23.61
CA GLY A 142 -4.78 -4.31 -22.81
C GLY A 142 -3.42 -3.61 -22.70
N SER A 143 -3.12 -2.67 -23.60
CA SER A 143 -1.84 -1.94 -23.61
C SER A 143 -1.96 -0.42 -23.47
N LEU A 144 -3.17 0.15 -23.42
CA LEU A 144 -3.38 1.60 -23.31
C LEU A 144 -4.37 2.05 -22.23
N THR A 145 -4.72 1.20 -21.27
CA THR A 145 -5.10 1.72 -19.95
C THR A 145 -3.85 1.96 -19.11
N VAL A 146 -3.04 2.94 -19.53
CA VAL A 146 -2.47 3.84 -18.52
C VAL A 146 -3.69 4.53 -17.95
N VAL A 147 -4.35 3.89 -16.98
CA VAL A 147 -5.21 4.60 -16.04
C VAL A 147 -4.30 5.71 -15.54
N ARG A 148 -4.52 6.92 -16.06
CA ARG A 148 -3.95 8.13 -15.48
C ARG A 148 -4.64 8.24 -14.13
N ASP A 149 -4.17 7.43 -13.19
CA ASP A 149 -4.50 7.52 -11.80
C ASP A 149 -4.26 8.99 -11.51
N ARG A 150 -5.34 9.73 -11.25
CA ARG A 150 -5.30 11.18 -11.18
C ARG A 150 -4.51 11.49 -9.90
N VAL A 151 -3.20 11.61 -10.05
CA VAL A 151 -2.30 11.76 -8.92
C VAL A 151 -2.62 13.10 -8.28
N THR A 152 -3.11 13.04 -7.05
CA THR A 152 -3.45 14.22 -6.27
C THR A 152 -2.22 14.60 -5.46
N PRO A 153 -1.62 15.77 -5.71
CA PRO A 153 -0.41 16.20 -5.01
C PRO A 153 -0.63 16.23 -3.50
N GLY A 154 0.33 15.74 -2.72
CA GLY A 154 0.20 15.69 -1.27
C GLY A 154 -0.51 14.46 -0.70
N VAL A 155 -1.09 13.61 -1.54
CA VAL A 155 -1.58 12.30 -1.12
C VAL A 155 -0.38 11.36 -1.13
N PRO A 156 -0.09 10.64 -0.04
CA PRO A 156 1.04 9.71 -0.01
C PRO A 156 0.90 8.60 -1.08
N LEU A 157 2.02 8.14 -1.61
CA LEU A 157 2.08 7.05 -2.58
C LEU A 157 2.43 5.74 -1.87
N LEU A 158 1.60 4.71 -1.99
CA LEU A 158 1.98 3.33 -1.69
C LEU A 158 1.93 2.51 -2.97
N ARG A 159 3.04 1.84 -3.28
CA ARG A 159 3.18 0.97 -4.46
C ARG A 159 4.01 -0.25 -4.12
N GLU A 160 3.62 -1.40 -4.64
CA GLU A 160 4.49 -2.56 -4.71
C GLU A 160 5.39 -2.43 -5.93
N VAL A 161 6.66 -2.76 -5.75
CA VAL A 161 7.67 -2.72 -6.80
C VAL A 161 8.39 -4.06 -6.83
N ASP A 162 8.45 -4.70 -8.00
CA ASP A 162 9.30 -5.86 -8.21
C ASP A 162 10.76 -5.42 -8.34
N LEU A 163 11.56 -5.75 -7.34
CA LEU A 163 13.00 -5.46 -7.29
C LEU A 163 13.76 -6.73 -6.96
N ALA A 164 14.68 -7.12 -7.85
CA ALA A 164 15.46 -8.35 -7.71
C ALA A 164 14.64 -9.65 -7.54
N GLY A 165 13.41 -9.68 -8.07
CA GLY A 165 12.52 -10.85 -7.98
C GLY A 165 11.65 -10.89 -6.72
N GLU A 166 11.70 -9.85 -5.90
CA GLU A 166 10.87 -9.69 -4.72
C GLU A 166 9.89 -8.52 -4.88
N ARG A 167 8.68 -8.67 -4.34
CA ARG A 167 7.71 -7.57 -4.25
C ARG A 167 7.97 -6.76 -2.99
N LEU A 168 8.35 -5.50 -3.17
CA LEU A 168 8.67 -4.60 -2.08
C LEU A 168 7.62 -3.48 -2.00
N PRO A 169 6.93 -3.29 -0.86
CA PRO A 169 6.08 -2.13 -0.67
C PRO A 169 6.96 -0.89 -0.46
N ILE A 170 6.69 0.15 -1.25
CA ILE A 170 7.35 1.45 -1.19
C ILE A 170 6.31 2.50 -0.82
N LEU A 171 6.54 3.21 0.29
CA LEU A 171 5.78 4.39 0.67
C LEU A 171 6.59 5.64 0.36
N VAL A 172 5.97 6.61 -0.32
CA VAL A 172 6.53 7.95 -0.56
C VAL A 172 5.59 8.98 0.04
N THR A 173 6.10 9.82 0.93
CA THR A 173 5.30 10.83 1.65
C THR A 173 6.07 12.15 1.78
N PRO A 174 5.43 13.32 1.67
CA PRO A 174 4.00 13.55 1.43
C PRO A 174 3.60 13.49 -0.06
N GLN A 175 4.50 13.12 -0.97
CA GLN A 175 4.30 13.21 -2.42
C GLN A 175 4.00 14.65 -2.89
N ARG A 176 4.86 15.59 -2.49
CA ARG A 176 4.80 17.02 -2.88
C ARG A 176 6.14 17.49 -3.47
N PRO A 177 6.17 18.60 -4.23
CA PRO A 177 7.43 19.12 -4.71
C PRO A 177 8.30 19.53 -3.52
N GLY A 178 9.60 19.19 -3.57
CA GLY A 178 10.54 19.36 -2.45
C GLY A 178 10.91 18.05 -1.78
N TRP A 179 11.15 18.10 -0.46
CA TRP A 179 11.60 16.93 0.31
C TRP A 179 10.49 15.91 0.55
N ASN A 180 10.78 14.66 0.26
CA ASN A 180 9.92 13.51 0.52
C ASN A 180 10.71 12.42 1.24
N LEU A 181 10.00 11.59 1.99
CA LEU A 181 10.54 10.43 2.68
C LEU A 181 10.08 9.17 1.97
N VAL A 182 11.02 8.28 1.68
CA VAL A 182 10.81 6.97 1.07
C VAL A 182 11.03 5.91 2.13
N HIS A 183 10.02 5.08 2.37
CA HIS A 183 10.10 3.91 3.24
C HIS A 183 10.12 2.64 2.40
N THR A 184 11.04 1.72 2.70
CA THR A 184 11.26 0.50 1.92
C THR A 184 11.15 -0.78 2.76
N GLY A 185 10.47 -0.74 3.91
CA GLY A 185 10.39 -1.87 4.82
C GLY A 185 11.75 -2.21 5.44
N ASP A 186 11.94 -3.45 5.87
CA ASP A 186 13.10 -3.85 6.68
C ASP A 186 14.39 -4.07 5.90
N ARG A 187 14.30 -4.21 4.57
CA ARG A 187 15.46 -4.45 3.72
C ARG A 187 16.11 -3.14 3.28
N PRO A 188 17.44 -3.01 3.39
CA PRO A 188 18.14 -1.86 2.84
C PRO A 188 18.08 -1.88 1.31
N VAL A 189 17.67 -0.75 0.74
CA VAL A 189 17.55 -0.54 -0.70
C VAL A 189 18.20 0.79 -1.05
N SER A 190 18.91 0.85 -2.18
CA SER A 190 19.45 2.11 -2.68
C SER A 190 18.33 2.92 -3.31
N VAL A 191 18.12 4.15 -2.85
CA VAL A 191 17.08 5.06 -3.34
C VAL A 191 17.74 6.33 -3.86
N GLY A 192 17.35 6.76 -5.06
CA GLY A 192 17.89 7.96 -5.73
C GLY A 192 16.85 8.66 -6.60
N THR A 193 17.21 9.83 -7.10
CA THR A 193 16.40 10.64 -8.02
C THR A 193 17.29 11.19 -9.14
N SER A 194 16.73 12.00 -10.06
CA SER A 194 17.55 12.72 -11.03
C SER A 194 18.45 13.79 -10.41
N ARG A 195 18.15 14.25 -9.19
CA ARG A 195 18.94 15.25 -8.45
C ARG A 195 19.83 14.63 -7.38
N ASP A 196 19.38 13.54 -6.77
CA ASP A 196 20.08 12.90 -5.66
C ASP A 196 20.67 11.56 -6.11
N PRO A 197 21.98 11.33 -5.94
CA PRO A 197 22.57 10.04 -6.25
C PRO A 197 21.92 8.94 -5.41
N ALA A 198 21.83 7.75 -6.00
CA ALA A 198 21.29 6.59 -5.30
C ALA A 198 22.17 6.26 -4.08
N SER A 199 21.54 6.14 -2.91
CA SER A 199 22.21 5.77 -1.67
C SER A 199 21.32 4.83 -0.87
N ALA A 200 21.94 3.95 -0.08
CA ALA A 200 21.21 3.01 0.77
C ALA A 200 20.22 3.73 1.73
N THR A 201 19.05 3.12 1.92
CA THR A 201 18.14 3.45 3.01
C THR A 201 18.78 3.10 4.35
N ALA A 202 18.43 3.88 5.37
CA ALA A 202 18.96 3.74 6.72
C ALA A 202 17.83 3.56 7.74
N ARG A 203 18.13 2.90 8.87
CA ARG A 203 17.21 2.88 10.00
C ARG A 203 17.17 4.27 10.63
N LEU A 204 15.97 4.75 10.95
CA LEU A 204 15.77 5.99 11.69
C LEU A 204 15.41 5.69 13.15
N PRO A 205 15.93 6.45 14.13
CA PRO A 205 15.63 6.20 15.54
C PRO A 205 14.13 6.31 15.84
N GLY A 206 13.61 5.28 16.50
CA GLY A 206 12.22 5.10 16.91
C GLY A 206 11.30 4.59 15.81
N ALA A 207 11.83 4.39 14.59
CA ALA A 207 11.07 4.00 13.42
C ALA A 207 11.38 2.55 12.97
N PRO A 208 10.36 1.81 12.52
CA PRO A 208 10.54 0.49 11.92
C PRO A 208 11.11 0.59 10.50
N GLY A 209 11.69 -0.50 10.01
CA GLY A 209 12.33 -0.60 8.70
C GLY A 209 13.37 0.48 8.36
N THR A 210 13.48 0.79 7.07
CA THR A 210 14.53 1.63 6.50
C THR A 210 13.95 2.75 5.65
N TRP A 211 14.68 3.86 5.61
CA TRP A 211 14.18 5.15 5.14
C TRP A 211 15.24 5.90 4.36
N ARG A 212 14.79 6.69 3.39
CA ARG A 212 15.64 7.66 2.68
C ARG A 212 14.85 8.92 2.38
N GLN A 213 15.43 10.06 2.69
CA GLN A 213 14.91 11.35 2.25
C GLN A 213 15.42 11.66 0.85
N VAL A 214 14.52 12.12 -0.02
CA VAL A 214 14.81 12.48 -1.41
C VAL A 214 14.15 13.80 -1.78
N TRP A 215 14.78 14.55 -2.67
CA TRP A 215 14.19 15.72 -3.28
C TRP A 215 13.47 15.33 -4.57
N LEU A 216 12.16 15.64 -4.64
CA LEU A 216 11.37 15.44 -5.84
C LEU A 216 11.08 16.79 -6.53
N PRO A 217 11.32 16.92 -7.84
CA PRO A 217 10.96 18.12 -8.58
C PRO A 217 9.44 18.24 -8.70
N THR A 218 8.98 19.43 -9.10
CA THR A 218 7.58 19.67 -9.47
C THR A 218 7.20 18.81 -10.68
N GLY A 219 6.04 18.17 -10.60
CA GLY A 219 5.45 17.37 -11.68
C GLY A 219 5.89 15.91 -11.67
N ARG A 220 5.89 15.31 -12.86
CA ARG A 220 6.25 13.90 -13.04
C ARG A 220 7.75 13.70 -12.96
N SER A 221 8.15 12.71 -12.19
CA SER A 221 9.54 12.27 -12.08
C SER A 221 9.59 10.77 -11.76
N ARG A 222 10.79 10.26 -11.50
CA ARG A 222 11.01 8.85 -11.14
C ARG A 222 11.95 8.77 -9.94
N ILE A 223 11.69 7.80 -9.09
CA ILE A 223 12.61 7.38 -8.03
C ILE A 223 13.30 6.12 -8.53
N SER A 224 14.63 6.10 -8.55
CA SER A 224 15.41 4.90 -8.83
C SER A 224 15.55 4.08 -7.56
N LEU A 225 15.25 2.78 -7.65
CA LEU A 225 15.35 1.82 -6.54
C LEU A 225 16.34 0.73 -6.95
N GLY A 226 17.32 0.42 -6.11
CA GLY A 226 18.41 -0.51 -6.41
C GLY A 226 18.65 -1.53 -5.31
N SER A 227 18.84 -2.80 -5.69
CA SER A 227 19.22 -3.89 -4.79
C SER A 227 19.99 -4.97 -5.56
N GLY A 228 21.09 -5.47 -5.00
CA GLY A 228 21.88 -6.55 -5.61
C GLY A 228 22.34 -6.27 -7.04
N GLY A 229 22.72 -5.03 -7.36
CA GLY A 229 23.13 -4.60 -8.71
C GLY A 229 21.97 -4.43 -9.71
N ARG A 230 20.73 -4.76 -9.34
CA ARG A 230 19.54 -4.52 -10.16
C ARG A 230 18.91 -3.19 -9.79
N THR A 231 18.40 -2.48 -10.80
CA THR A 231 17.71 -1.19 -10.63
C THR A 231 16.34 -1.24 -11.27
N THR A 232 15.36 -0.62 -10.62
CA THR A 232 14.01 -0.39 -11.13
C THR A 232 13.60 1.07 -10.87
N PHE A 233 12.48 1.51 -11.46
CA PHE A 233 12.00 2.88 -11.34
C PHE A 233 10.56 2.92 -10.84
N LEU A 234 10.33 3.73 -9.81
CA LEU A 234 8.99 4.05 -9.31
C LEU A 234 8.55 5.40 -9.91
N PRO A 235 7.53 5.44 -10.78
CA PRO A 235 6.98 6.70 -11.27
C PRO A 235 6.30 7.46 -10.13
N VAL A 236 6.59 8.76 -10.03
CA VAL A 236 5.96 9.66 -9.05
C VAL A 236 5.47 10.92 -9.76
N ASP A 237 4.40 11.51 -9.24
CA ASP A 237 3.92 12.82 -9.68
C ASP A 237 3.64 13.65 -8.42
N THR A 238 4.43 14.70 -8.23
CA THR A 238 4.32 15.59 -7.07
C THR A 238 3.36 16.75 -7.33
N GLY A 239 2.76 16.83 -8.52
CA GLY A 239 1.87 17.91 -8.89
C GLY A 239 2.55 19.18 -9.38
N ARG A 240 1.73 20.21 -9.55
CA ARG A 240 2.18 21.56 -9.92
C ARG A 240 2.28 22.42 -8.67
N GLY A 241 3.24 23.34 -8.66
CA GLY A 241 3.44 24.28 -7.57
C GLY A 241 4.91 24.39 -7.15
N PRO A 242 5.23 25.38 -6.30
CA PRO A 242 6.57 25.53 -5.76
C PRO A 242 6.93 24.34 -4.85
N ALA A 243 8.22 24.19 -4.57
CA ALA A 243 8.70 23.25 -3.56
C ALA A 243 8.26 23.73 -2.17
N THR A 244 7.22 23.10 -1.62
CA THR A 244 6.62 23.48 -0.33
C THR A 244 6.83 22.44 0.76
N SER A 245 7.35 21.25 0.43
CA SER A 245 7.54 20.19 1.42
C SER A 245 8.81 20.44 2.23
N PRO A 246 8.72 20.70 3.55
CA PRO A 246 9.90 20.87 4.38
C PRO A 246 10.63 19.54 4.53
N GLN A 247 11.91 19.61 4.88
CA GLN A 247 12.65 18.45 5.35
C GLN A 247 12.00 17.93 6.64
N LEU A 248 11.39 16.75 6.57
CA LEU A 248 10.62 16.19 7.69
C LEU A 248 11.48 15.79 8.90
N GLY A 249 12.80 15.72 8.75
CA GLY A 249 13.74 15.49 9.85
C GLY A 249 13.38 14.26 10.71
N ALA A 250 13.50 14.41 12.02
CA ALA A 250 13.24 13.35 13.01
C ALA A 250 11.76 12.94 13.12
N ASP A 251 10.82 13.81 12.75
CA ASP A 251 9.38 13.56 12.83
C ASP A 251 8.84 12.80 11.61
N GLY A 252 9.64 12.71 10.54
CA GLY A 252 9.25 12.12 9.26
C GLY A 252 8.62 10.74 9.34
N PRO A 253 9.21 9.77 10.08
CA PRO A 253 8.62 8.43 10.22
C PRO A 253 7.24 8.42 10.85
N GLU A 254 6.98 9.29 11.81
CA GLU A 254 5.65 9.38 12.43
C GLU A 254 4.63 9.98 11.45
N CYS A 255 5.01 11.04 10.74
CA CYS A 255 4.16 11.60 9.67
C CYS A 255 3.86 10.53 8.60
N ALA A 256 4.86 9.71 8.25
CA ALA A 256 4.74 8.63 7.29
C ALA A 256 3.81 7.51 7.77
N SER A 257 3.90 7.13 9.05
CA SER A 257 3.03 6.12 9.64
C SER A 257 1.55 6.58 9.64
N ALA A 258 1.28 7.86 9.92
CA ALA A 258 -0.07 8.42 9.78
C ALA A 258 -0.56 8.44 8.32
N ALA A 259 0.32 8.80 7.38
CA ALA A 259 0.05 8.78 5.96
C ALA A 259 -0.30 7.35 5.47
N LEU A 260 0.46 6.36 5.92
CA LEU A 260 0.22 4.93 5.63
C LEU A 260 -1.10 4.45 6.21
N GLY A 261 -1.43 4.79 7.46
CA GLY A 261 -2.72 4.45 8.07
C GLY A 261 -3.91 4.94 7.25
N THR A 262 -3.82 6.17 6.71
CA THR A 262 -4.85 6.71 5.81
C THR A 262 -4.95 5.89 4.52
N LEU A 263 -3.84 5.53 3.89
CA LEU A 263 -3.85 4.71 2.67
C LEU A 263 -4.42 3.30 2.91
N VAL A 264 -4.10 2.69 4.06
CA VAL A 264 -4.63 1.38 4.45
C VAL A 264 -6.15 1.43 4.57
N SER A 265 -6.71 2.52 5.11
CA SER A 265 -8.16 2.74 5.18
C SER A 265 -8.83 3.08 3.84
N GLY A 266 -8.06 3.14 2.74
CA GLY A 266 -8.54 3.55 1.42
C GLY A 266 -8.66 5.07 1.23
N GLY A 267 -8.18 5.86 2.19
CA GLY A 267 -8.14 7.32 2.10
C GLY A 267 -7.21 7.79 0.99
N ARG A 268 -7.61 8.85 0.28
CA ARG A 268 -6.86 9.46 -0.84
C ARG A 268 -6.66 10.96 -0.63
N THR A 269 -6.49 11.38 0.62
CA THR A 269 -6.32 12.78 1.00
C THR A 269 -4.95 13.02 1.61
N ALA A 270 -4.46 14.25 1.50
CA ALA A 270 -3.26 14.66 2.20
C ALA A 270 -3.47 14.58 3.73
N VAL A 271 -2.46 14.08 4.44
CA VAL A 271 -2.50 13.93 5.90
C VAL A 271 -1.54 14.95 6.51
N PRO A 272 -1.99 15.83 7.41
CA PRO A 272 -1.08 16.72 8.12
C PRO A 272 -0.16 15.90 9.03
N CYS A 273 1.08 16.34 9.22
CA CYS A 273 1.98 15.63 10.13
C CYS A 273 1.50 15.75 11.60
N PRO A 274 1.33 14.63 12.33
CA PRO A 274 0.90 14.65 13.74
C PRO A 274 1.84 15.42 14.67
N ALA A 275 3.15 15.45 14.40
CA ALA A 275 4.12 16.20 15.20
C ALA A 275 3.95 17.74 15.13
N GLY A 276 3.15 18.23 14.18
CA GLY A 276 2.90 19.66 14.00
C GLY A 276 2.00 20.31 15.06
N ARG A 277 1.24 19.53 15.84
CA ARG A 277 0.37 20.06 16.90
C ARG A 277 0.04 19.02 17.97
N LEU A 278 -0.24 19.48 19.19
CA LEU A 278 -0.83 18.64 20.25
C LEU A 278 -2.35 18.66 20.13
N ASP A 279 -2.96 17.48 20.06
CA ASP A 279 -4.42 17.37 20.08
C ASP A 279 -4.97 17.40 21.53
N THR A 280 -6.28 17.67 21.65
CA THR A 280 -6.94 17.81 22.95
C THR A 280 -7.02 16.50 23.74
N ALA A 281 -7.08 15.36 23.06
CA ALA A 281 -7.17 14.05 23.69
C ALA A 281 -5.82 13.64 24.31
N ASP A 282 -4.73 13.90 23.61
CA ASP A 282 -3.36 13.72 24.07
C ASP A 282 -3.05 14.67 25.23
N ALA A 283 -3.44 15.95 25.12
CA ALA A 283 -3.31 16.88 26.24
C ALA A 283 -4.05 16.40 27.49
N ALA A 284 -5.27 15.85 27.34
CA ALA A 284 -6.03 15.27 28.45
C ALA A 284 -5.33 14.02 29.03
N ALA A 285 -4.78 13.14 28.19
CA ALA A 285 -4.04 11.96 28.62
C ALA A 285 -2.76 12.30 29.40
N LEU A 286 -2.06 13.38 29.02
CA LEU A 286 -0.91 13.88 29.76
C LEU A 286 -1.30 14.44 31.13
N ARG A 287 -2.38 15.22 31.22
CA ARG A 287 -2.89 15.71 32.52
C ARG A 287 -3.29 14.57 33.43
N ALA A 288 -4.00 13.57 32.90
CA ALA A 288 -4.43 12.39 33.65
C ALA A 288 -3.25 11.55 34.15
N THR A 289 -2.18 11.42 33.34
CA THR A 289 -0.92 10.79 33.76
C THR A 289 -0.27 11.53 34.94
N VAL A 290 -0.22 12.86 34.90
CA VAL A 290 0.32 13.67 36.01
C VAL A 290 -0.54 13.53 37.26
N ALA A 291 -1.87 13.61 37.13
CA ALA A 291 -2.80 13.42 38.25
C ALA A 291 -2.65 12.02 38.88
N PHE A 292 -2.49 10.98 38.06
CA PHE A 292 -2.21 9.62 38.53
C PHE A 292 -0.92 9.55 39.35
N LEU A 293 0.19 10.13 38.85
CA LEU A 293 1.46 10.17 39.57
C LEU A 293 1.35 10.91 40.91
N ALA A 294 0.69 12.07 40.91
CA ALA A 294 0.43 12.85 42.12
C ALA A 294 -0.38 12.05 43.15
N GLY A 295 -1.46 11.39 42.71
CA GLY A 295 -2.30 10.54 43.55
C GLY A 295 -1.57 9.34 44.15
N ARG A 296 -0.46 8.91 43.53
CA ARG A 296 0.45 7.87 44.06
C ARG A 296 1.54 8.44 44.97
N GLY A 297 1.49 9.73 45.32
CA GLY A 297 2.43 10.39 46.21
C GLY A 297 3.75 10.79 45.54
N VAL A 298 3.85 10.76 44.21
CA VAL A 298 5.05 11.22 43.49
C VAL A 298 5.17 12.74 43.63
N ARG A 299 6.26 13.21 44.24
CA ARG A 299 6.48 14.64 44.50
C ARG A 299 7.28 15.35 43.40
N SER A 300 7.97 14.60 42.54
CA SER A 300 8.70 15.16 41.41
C SER A 300 8.92 14.18 40.25
N VAL A 301 9.08 14.73 39.05
CA VAL A 301 9.25 13.97 37.79
C VAL A 301 10.32 14.60 36.91
N HIS A 302 10.99 13.79 36.10
CA HIS A 302 11.75 14.30 34.95
C HIS A 302 10.82 14.46 33.76
N LEU A 303 11.00 15.54 33.00
CA LEU A 303 10.28 15.79 31.77
C LEU A 303 11.27 15.80 30.62
N VAL A 304 11.02 14.97 29.60
CA VAL A 304 11.84 14.88 28.39
C VAL A 304 10.97 15.23 27.19
N GLY A 305 11.30 16.33 26.51
CA GLY A 305 10.69 16.73 25.24
C GLY A 305 11.75 17.03 24.18
N ASP A 306 11.32 17.61 23.07
CA ASP A 306 12.17 18.05 21.97
C ASP A 306 11.66 19.35 21.33
N GLY A 307 12.30 19.75 20.22
CA GLY A 307 11.98 20.98 19.50
C GLY A 307 10.72 20.94 18.62
N SER A 308 9.99 19.82 18.55
CA SER A 308 8.79 19.73 17.72
C SER A 308 7.67 20.62 18.31
N PRO A 309 6.78 21.21 17.48
CA PRO A 309 5.66 22.01 17.96
C PRO A 309 4.76 21.24 18.94
N ARG A 310 4.47 19.95 18.66
CA ARG A 310 3.70 19.12 19.58
C ARG A 310 4.41 18.91 20.91
N SER A 311 5.71 18.63 20.91
CA SER A 311 6.46 18.40 22.16
C SER A 311 6.48 19.64 23.04
N ARG A 312 6.75 20.82 22.47
CA ARG A 312 6.69 22.08 23.23
C ARG A 312 5.32 22.32 23.87
N ALA A 313 4.24 22.09 23.13
CA ALA A 313 2.89 22.21 23.67
C ALA A 313 2.63 21.17 24.78
N ALA A 314 3.12 19.95 24.62
CA ALA A 314 2.98 18.88 25.61
C ALA A 314 3.78 19.15 26.89
N GLU A 315 4.98 19.72 26.77
CA GLU A 315 5.76 20.17 27.91
C GLU A 315 4.99 21.19 28.74
N LEU A 316 4.39 22.21 28.10
CA LEU A 316 3.58 23.21 28.79
C LEU A 316 2.42 22.55 29.57
N VAL A 317 1.70 21.62 28.93
CA VAL A 317 0.61 20.87 29.58
C VAL A 317 1.11 20.10 30.81
N VAL A 318 2.24 19.40 30.70
CA VAL A 318 2.80 18.63 31.82
C VAL A 318 3.28 19.57 32.94
N ARG A 319 3.94 20.69 32.62
CA ARG A 319 4.42 21.66 33.61
C ARG A 319 3.27 22.30 34.39
N GLU A 320 2.22 22.72 33.70
CA GLU A 320 1.02 23.29 34.32
C GLU A 320 0.29 22.26 35.19
N ALA A 321 0.10 21.04 34.68
CA ALA A 321 -0.53 19.96 35.45
C ALA A 321 0.29 19.61 36.69
N SER A 322 1.62 19.56 36.57
CA SER A 322 2.52 19.27 37.70
C SER A 322 2.39 20.35 38.77
N THR A 323 2.37 21.62 38.36
CA THR A 323 2.21 22.76 39.27
C THR A 323 0.88 22.70 40.02
N ARG A 324 -0.23 22.45 39.32
CA ARG A 324 -1.55 22.29 39.94
C ARG A 324 -1.61 21.12 40.93
N ALA A 325 -0.86 20.06 40.67
CA ALA A 325 -0.79 18.88 41.52
C ALA A 325 0.27 18.98 42.64
N GLY A 326 0.97 20.12 42.78
CA GLY A 326 2.05 20.27 43.77
C GLY A 326 3.31 19.45 43.47
N MET A 327 3.47 18.96 42.24
CA MET A 327 4.62 18.19 41.79
C MET A 327 5.70 19.08 41.19
N LYS A 328 6.96 18.85 41.57
CA LYS A 328 8.12 19.58 41.04
C LYS A 328 8.72 18.88 39.82
N LEU A 329 9.29 19.65 38.90
CA LEU A 329 10.19 19.08 37.89
C LEU A 329 11.56 18.85 38.52
N ALA A 330 12.08 17.64 38.37
CA ALA A 330 13.36 17.26 38.92
C ALA A 330 14.51 17.76 38.03
N ALA A 331 15.58 18.25 38.66
CA ALA A 331 16.83 18.57 37.97
C ALA A 331 17.43 17.33 37.30
N ALA A 332 18.18 17.50 36.21
CA ALA A 332 18.76 16.38 35.47
C ALA A 332 19.52 15.38 36.38
N GLY A 333 19.34 14.08 36.16
CA GLY A 333 20.09 13.02 36.85
C GLY A 333 19.50 12.51 38.19
N ALA A 334 18.43 13.12 38.71
CA ALA A 334 17.72 12.55 39.86
C ALA A 334 17.07 11.19 39.51
N ASN A 335 16.81 10.35 40.51
CA ASN A 335 16.09 9.09 40.30
C ASN A 335 14.59 9.29 40.51
N ARG A 336 13.87 9.73 39.48
CA ARG A 336 12.42 10.02 39.53
C ARG A 336 11.68 9.39 38.34
N PRO A 337 10.35 9.29 38.36
CA PRO A 337 9.60 8.91 37.17
C PRO A 337 9.91 9.87 36.01
N VAL A 338 10.03 9.34 34.80
CA VAL A 338 10.35 10.13 33.59
C VAL A 338 9.10 10.22 32.73
N ILE A 339 8.64 11.43 32.42
CA ILE A 339 7.55 11.68 31.47
C ILE A 339 8.19 12.06 30.12
N LEU A 340 7.93 11.27 29.08
CA LEU A 340 8.49 11.46 27.74
C LEU A 340 7.41 12.00 26.80
N VAL A 341 7.60 13.24 26.32
CA VAL A 341 6.73 13.96 25.39
C VAL A 341 7.47 14.40 24.12
N SER A 342 8.59 13.79 23.79
CA SER A 342 9.31 13.99 22.52
C SER A 342 8.64 13.25 21.35
N GLY A 343 9.12 13.47 20.13
CA GLY A 343 8.90 12.62 18.97
C GLY A 343 9.72 11.33 19.03
N TRP A 344 9.58 10.47 18.02
CA TRP A 344 10.11 9.10 18.05
C TRP A 344 11.63 9.03 18.25
N SER A 345 12.42 9.86 17.55
CA SER A 345 13.87 9.81 17.70
C SER A 345 14.35 10.29 19.07
N GLY A 346 13.75 11.34 19.62
CA GLY A 346 14.03 11.79 20.99
C GLY A 346 13.59 10.76 22.04
N GLY A 347 12.45 10.11 21.81
CA GLY A 347 11.94 9.03 22.64
C GLY A 347 12.90 7.84 22.69
N GLU A 348 13.39 7.37 21.54
CA GLU A 348 14.38 6.29 21.47
C GLU A 348 15.65 6.65 22.25
N ALA A 349 16.18 7.86 22.03
CA ALA A 349 17.40 8.31 22.70
C ALA A 349 17.25 8.29 24.23
N ALA A 350 16.15 8.84 24.75
CA ALA A 350 15.87 8.86 26.18
C ALA A 350 15.66 7.45 26.77
N LEU A 351 14.91 6.60 26.09
CA LEU A 351 14.69 5.22 26.51
C LEU A 351 15.99 4.41 26.54
N ARG A 352 16.88 4.59 25.55
CA ARG A 352 18.21 3.96 25.55
C ARG A 352 19.10 4.48 26.68
N GLN A 353 19.02 5.77 27.00
CA GLN A 353 19.73 6.31 28.17
C GLN A 353 19.22 5.70 29.47
N MET A 354 17.91 5.48 29.61
CA MET A 354 17.33 4.78 30.77
C MET A 354 17.78 3.32 30.83
N ALA A 355 17.69 2.59 29.72
CA ALA A 355 18.10 1.19 29.65
C ALA A 355 19.60 0.98 29.97
N ARG A 356 20.45 1.98 29.67
CA ARG A 356 21.88 1.99 30.03
C ARG A 356 22.17 2.55 31.43
N GLY A 357 21.15 3.04 32.13
CA GLY A 357 21.29 3.67 33.45
C GLY A 357 21.90 5.08 33.47
N SER A 358 22.16 5.69 32.30
CA SER A 358 22.69 7.06 32.22
C SER A 358 21.61 8.11 32.48
N LEU A 359 20.35 7.79 32.19
CA LEU A 359 19.18 8.52 32.71
C LEU A 359 18.54 7.68 33.82
N ARG A 360 18.77 8.06 35.08
CA ARG A 360 18.16 7.38 36.23
C ARG A 360 16.66 7.64 36.25
N GLY A 361 15.85 6.59 36.34
CA GLY A 361 14.40 6.76 36.40
C GLY A 361 13.67 5.58 37.03
N GLN A 362 12.54 5.88 37.67
CA GLN A 362 11.67 4.90 38.34
C GLN A 362 10.60 4.30 37.41
N GLY A 363 10.80 4.42 36.09
CA GLY A 363 9.84 4.05 35.05
C GLY A 363 9.63 5.18 34.04
N ALA A 364 9.29 4.81 32.81
CA ALA A 364 9.07 5.73 31.69
C ALA A 364 7.57 5.86 31.39
N TYR A 365 7.00 7.04 31.58
CA TYR A 365 5.62 7.39 31.24
C TYR A 365 5.63 8.09 29.88
N LEU A 366 5.25 7.35 28.84
CA LEU A 366 5.32 7.80 27.47
C LEU A 366 4.08 8.62 27.10
N ALA A 367 4.22 9.56 26.18
CA ALA A 367 3.08 10.19 25.54
C ALA A 367 2.33 9.20 24.62
N PRO A 368 1.02 9.40 24.35
CA PRO A 368 0.22 8.45 23.56
C PRO A 368 0.75 8.16 22.15
N TRP A 369 1.40 9.14 21.52
CA TRP A 369 1.97 9.01 20.17
C TRP A 369 3.29 8.21 20.12
N LEU A 370 3.87 7.86 21.27
CA LEU A 370 5.08 7.04 21.38
C LEU A 370 4.76 5.53 21.40
N LEU A 371 3.51 5.15 21.16
CA LEU A 371 3.14 3.76 20.88
C LEU A 371 3.66 3.38 19.49
N SER A 372 4.88 2.87 19.45
CA SER A 372 5.50 2.18 18.31
C SER A 372 6.36 1.02 18.78
N ALA A 373 6.39 -0.08 18.03
CA ALA A 373 7.12 -1.28 18.44
C ALA A 373 8.63 -1.04 18.69
N PRO A 374 9.38 -0.29 17.86
CA PRO A 374 10.80 -0.03 18.11
C PRO A 374 11.07 0.68 19.44
N LEU A 375 10.18 1.58 19.86
CA LEU A 375 10.29 2.26 21.16
C LEU A 375 9.99 1.30 22.30
N LEU A 376 8.89 0.55 22.19
CA LEU A 376 8.44 -0.40 23.22
C LEU A 376 9.36 -1.62 23.38
N ALA A 377 10.21 -1.90 22.40
CA ALA A 377 11.21 -2.96 22.49
C ALA A 377 12.41 -2.59 23.38
N ILE A 378 12.50 -1.34 23.86
CA ILE A 378 13.59 -0.90 24.73
C ILE A 378 13.18 -1.13 26.20
N PRO A 379 13.93 -1.94 26.98
CA PRO A 379 13.53 -2.32 28.33
C PRO A 379 13.73 -1.16 29.34
N ALA A 380 12.74 -0.28 29.46
CA ALA A 380 12.78 0.91 30.32
C ALA A 380 11.54 1.07 31.21
N ALA A 381 10.84 -0.04 31.52
CA ALA A 381 9.62 -0.06 32.33
C ALA A 381 8.58 0.97 31.88
N GLN A 382 8.12 0.80 30.63
CA GLN A 382 7.32 1.80 29.91
C GLN A 382 5.84 1.67 30.22
N MET A 383 5.20 2.81 30.45
CA MET A 383 3.76 2.97 30.68
C MET A 383 3.19 3.96 29.65
N LEU A 384 2.09 3.61 29.00
CA LEU A 384 1.45 4.42 27.96
C LEU A 384 0.00 4.75 28.33
N PRO A 385 -0.41 6.04 28.37
CA PRO A 385 -1.79 6.44 28.54
C PRO A 385 -2.50 6.32 27.19
N LEU A 386 -3.27 5.23 26.99
CA LEU A 386 -4.03 4.99 25.76
C LEU A 386 -5.52 5.04 26.04
N ARG A 387 -6.28 5.52 25.06
CA ARG A 387 -7.77 5.53 25.08
C ARG A 387 -8.38 4.35 24.32
N PHE A 388 -7.54 3.44 23.84
CA PHE A 388 -7.94 2.18 23.22
C PHE A 388 -7.03 1.08 23.75
N SER A 389 -7.52 -0.16 23.76
CA SER A 389 -6.65 -1.31 24.02
C SER A 389 -6.07 -1.82 22.71
N PRO A 390 -4.75 -2.00 22.57
CA PRO A 390 -4.16 -2.67 21.41
C PRO A 390 -4.69 -4.09 21.13
N ARG A 391 -5.46 -4.67 22.08
CA ARG A 391 -6.10 -5.97 22.00
C ARG A 391 -7.59 -5.91 21.63
N ASP A 392 -8.18 -4.72 21.50
CA ASP A 392 -9.57 -4.57 21.08
C ASP A 392 -9.73 -4.95 19.59
N PRO A 393 -10.93 -5.35 19.15
CA PRO A 393 -11.15 -5.77 17.76
C PRO A 393 -10.77 -4.73 16.70
N GLU A 394 -11.01 -3.44 16.94
CA GLU A 394 -10.73 -2.37 15.97
C GLU A 394 -9.21 -2.12 15.77
N PRO A 395 -8.39 -1.96 16.83
CA PRO A 395 -6.93 -1.97 16.76
C PRO A 395 -6.33 -3.22 16.08
N LEU A 396 -6.90 -4.40 16.32
CA LEU A 396 -6.46 -5.64 15.67
C LEU A 396 -6.80 -5.66 14.18
N ARG A 397 -7.98 -5.13 13.80
CA ARG A 397 -8.35 -4.97 12.39
C ARG A 397 -7.38 -4.05 11.66
N TYR A 398 -7.04 -2.91 12.25
CA TYR A 398 -6.02 -2.01 11.70
C TYR A 398 -4.68 -2.73 11.48
N ALA A 399 -4.18 -3.45 12.50
CA ALA A 399 -2.92 -4.18 12.38
C ALA A 399 -2.94 -5.21 11.25
N ALA A 400 -4.05 -5.94 11.08
CA ALA A 400 -4.21 -6.91 10.00
C ALA A 400 -4.24 -6.25 8.62
N GLU A 401 -4.97 -5.15 8.45
CA GLU A 401 -5.03 -4.41 7.19
C GLU A 401 -3.70 -3.75 6.83
N LEU A 402 -2.99 -3.20 7.82
CA LEU A 402 -1.64 -2.65 7.67
C LEU A 402 -0.69 -3.72 7.14
N ARG A 403 -0.65 -4.88 7.79
CA ARG A 403 0.20 -6.01 7.38
C ARG A 403 -0.10 -6.48 5.95
N ALA A 404 -1.37 -6.52 5.57
CA ALA A 404 -1.76 -6.95 4.23
C ALA A 404 -1.24 -6.00 3.12
N ARG A 405 -0.92 -4.74 3.46
CA ARG A 405 -0.44 -3.71 2.53
C ARG A 405 1.05 -3.41 2.68
N PHE A 406 1.60 -3.62 3.87
CA PHE A 406 2.98 -3.30 4.23
C PHE A 406 3.47 -4.31 5.29
N PRO A 407 3.91 -5.52 4.89
CA PRO A 407 4.13 -6.64 5.82
C PRO A 407 5.19 -6.43 6.90
N ASP A 408 6.18 -5.59 6.61
CA ASP A 408 7.31 -5.28 7.50
C ASP A 408 7.02 -4.10 8.44
N GLU A 409 5.86 -3.46 8.30
CA GLU A 409 5.47 -2.33 9.13
C GLU A 409 4.79 -2.79 10.42
N THR A 410 5.05 -2.07 11.52
CA THR A 410 4.40 -2.34 12.81
C THR A 410 3.33 -1.29 13.11
N PRO A 411 2.22 -1.67 13.76
CA PRO A 411 1.20 -0.70 14.15
C PRO A 411 1.78 0.41 15.03
N SER A 412 1.29 1.64 14.81
CA SER A 412 1.57 2.80 15.66
C SER A 412 0.27 3.53 16.00
N SER A 413 0.26 4.32 17.07
CA SER A 413 -0.90 5.15 17.39
C SER A 413 -1.17 6.22 16.32
N ALA A 414 -0.12 6.81 15.72
CA ALA A 414 -0.24 7.77 14.63
C ALA A 414 -0.95 7.16 13.41
N GLY A 415 -0.54 5.96 12.99
CA GLY A 415 -1.16 5.23 11.88
C GLY A 415 -2.58 4.78 12.20
N TYR A 416 -2.83 4.27 13.41
CA TYR A 416 -4.17 3.82 13.83
C TYR A 416 -5.18 4.97 13.85
N ARG A 417 -4.83 6.13 14.40
CA ARG A 417 -5.70 7.31 14.43
C ARG A 417 -6.02 7.81 13.03
N ALA A 418 -5.04 7.80 12.13
CA ALA A 418 -5.22 8.19 10.75
C ALA A 418 -6.13 7.20 9.99
N TRP A 419 -5.95 5.90 10.21
CA TRP A 419 -6.79 4.83 9.66
C TRP A 419 -8.25 4.93 10.14
N ARG A 420 -8.48 5.36 11.39
CA ARG A 420 -9.84 5.62 11.89
C ARG A 420 -10.51 6.85 11.27
N GLY A 421 -9.77 7.68 10.53
CA GLY A 421 -10.32 8.82 9.80
C GLY A 421 -10.92 9.91 10.72
N GLY A 422 -10.32 10.15 11.89
CA GLY A 422 -10.79 11.19 12.82
C GLY A 422 -12.02 10.80 13.65
N ARG A 423 -12.50 9.55 13.59
CA ARG A 423 -13.41 9.02 14.61
C ARG A 423 -12.69 9.09 15.95
N GLY A 424 -13.18 9.95 16.86
CA GLY A 424 -12.53 10.19 18.15
C GLY A 424 -12.25 8.90 18.92
N GLU A 425 -11.16 8.88 19.68
CA GLU A 425 -10.91 7.83 20.68
C GLU A 425 -11.89 8.03 21.84
N ALA A 426 -12.82 7.08 22.00
CA ALA A 426 -13.86 7.14 23.01
C ALA A 426 -13.34 6.72 24.38
N GLY A 427 -13.74 7.47 25.41
CA GLY A 427 -13.50 7.10 26.80
C GLY A 427 -12.25 7.71 27.44
N PRO A 428 -12.13 7.55 28.77
CA PRO A 428 -10.98 7.99 29.55
C PRO A 428 -9.73 7.16 29.22
N PRO A 429 -8.53 7.76 29.25
CA PRO A 429 -7.28 7.03 29.05
C PRO A 429 -7.05 6.03 30.19
N ARG A 430 -6.33 4.95 29.91
CA ARG A 430 -5.81 3.98 30.90
C ARG A 430 -4.31 3.84 30.70
N LEU A 431 -3.56 3.53 31.75
CA LEU A 431 -2.15 3.18 31.59
C LEU A 431 -2.03 1.73 31.13
N TYR A 432 -1.19 1.52 30.12
CA TYR A 432 -0.80 0.22 29.62
C TYR A 432 0.70 0.01 29.83
N SER A 433 1.08 -1.16 30.31
CA SER A 433 2.48 -1.57 30.46
C SER A 433 2.94 -2.33 29.22
N ALA A 434 4.11 -1.98 28.69
CA ALA A 434 4.79 -2.76 27.67
C ALA A 434 5.80 -3.71 28.31
N SER A 435 5.81 -4.97 27.89
CA SER A 435 6.75 -5.97 28.40
C SER A 435 7.16 -6.94 27.31
N LEU A 436 8.46 -7.20 27.19
CA LEU A 436 8.98 -8.23 26.31
C LEU A 436 8.77 -9.60 26.95
N VAL A 437 8.41 -10.60 26.14
CA VAL A 437 8.26 -11.99 26.58
C VAL A 437 9.56 -12.71 26.25
N THR A 438 10.43 -12.90 27.25
CA THR A 438 11.76 -13.50 27.06
C THR A 438 11.75 -15.03 27.15
N PHE A 439 10.59 -15.68 27.38
CA PHE A 439 10.49 -17.14 27.56
C PHE A 439 9.42 -17.75 26.66
N MET A 440 9.84 -18.53 25.65
CA MET A 440 9.05 -19.66 25.12
C MET A 440 9.93 -20.92 25.17
N PRO A 441 9.48 -22.02 25.81
CA PRO A 441 10.16 -23.31 25.69
C PRO A 441 10.21 -23.76 24.23
N SER A 442 11.37 -24.23 23.79
CA SER A 442 11.75 -24.57 22.42
C SER A 442 11.07 -25.83 21.83
N ARG A 443 9.80 -26.11 22.18
CA ARG A 443 9.05 -27.29 21.70
C ARG A 443 7.78 -26.98 20.88
N ALA A 444 7.60 -25.76 20.40
CA ALA A 444 6.59 -25.48 19.38
C ALA A 444 7.21 -25.63 17.97
N PRO A 445 6.65 -26.44 17.06
CA PRO A 445 7.18 -26.56 15.71
C PRO A 445 7.11 -25.21 14.98
N ALA A 446 8.25 -24.81 14.41
CA ALA A 446 8.51 -23.53 13.74
C ALA A 446 7.75 -23.37 12.40
N ARG A 447 6.41 -23.38 12.43
CA ARG A 447 5.56 -23.15 11.24
C ARG A 447 4.53 -22.02 11.37
N HIS A 448 4.57 -21.23 12.44
CA HIS A 448 3.77 -20.01 12.54
C HIS A 448 4.69 -18.80 12.69
N PRO A 449 4.80 -17.93 11.67
CA PRO A 449 5.47 -16.65 11.84
C PRO A 449 4.68 -15.83 12.88
N HIS A 450 5.22 -15.67 14.08
CA HIS A 450 4.70 -14.73 15.10
C HIS A 450 4.99 -13.25 14.75
N THR A 451 5.40 -12.99 13.52
CA THR A 451 5.79 -11.68 13.04
C THR A 451 4.59 -11.00 12.41
N GLY A 452 4.03 -9.98 13.06
CA GLY A 452 3.47 -8.82 12.37
C GLY A 452 1.96 -8.52 12.45
N THR A 453 1.18 -9.13 13.33
CA THR A 453 -0.11 -8.54 13.79
C THR A 453 -0.02 -7.95 15.20
N SER A 454 1.11 -8.13 15.88
CA SER A 454 1.31 -7.63 17.24
C SER A 454 1.76 -6.17 17.22
N TRP A 455 1.12 -5.36 18.06
CA TRP A 455 1.56 -3.99 18.40
C TRP A 455 2.94 -3.94 19.08
N LEU A 456 3.41 -5.08 19.59
CA LEU A 456 4.76 -5.28 20.12
C LEU A 456 5.22 -6.70 19.77
N PRO A 457 5.89 -6.91 18.62
CA PRO A 457 6.47 -8.20 18.29
C PRO A 457 7.43 -8.68 19.38
N GLY A 458 7.31 -9.94 19.81
CA GLY A 458 8.12 -10.49 20.91
C GLY A 458 7.73 -9.97 22.30
N GLY A 459 6.61 -9.27 22.43
CA GLY A 459 6.14 -8.74 23.71
C GLY A 459 4.62 -8.64 23.82
N THR A 460 4.19 -7.97 24.87
CA THR A 460 2.79 -7.75 25.19
C THR A 460 2.57 -6.33 25.70
N ILE A 461 1.40 -5.79 25.40
CA ILE A 461 0.88 -4.56 26.00
C ILE A 461 -0.34 -4.96 26.83
N THR A 462 -0.29 -4.71 28.14
CA THR A 462 -1.34 -5.06 29.10
C THR A 462 -1.86 -3.82 29.81
N VAL A 463 -3.14 -3.81 30.15
CA VAL A 463 -3.71 -2.74 30.97
C VAL A 463 -3.11 -2.81 32.38
N ALA A 464 -2.61 -1.68 32.88
CA ALA A 464 -2.00 -1.55 34.20
C ALA A 464 -2.93 -0.85 35.20
N THR A 465 -3.91 -0.07 34.73
CA THR A 465 -4.83 0.70 35.57
C THR A 465 -6.27 0.65 35.08
N GLY A 466 -7.21 1.04 35.95
CA GLY A 466 -8.52 1.49 35.52
C GLY A 466 -8.46 2.81 34.73
N PRO A 467 -9.63 3.35 34.32
CA PRO A 467 -9.76 4.70 33.80
C PRO A 467 -9.02 5.75 34.63
N LEU A 468 -8.24 6.60 33.98
CA LEU A 468 -7.65 7.79 34.58
C LEU A 468 -8.64 8.96 34.49
N THR A 469 -8.67 9.80 35.51
CA THR A 469 -9.52 11.00 35.63
C THR A 469 -8.70 12.27 35.55
#